data_AF-A0A419S7A2-F1
#
_entry.id   AF-A0A419S7A2-F1
#
_cell.length_a   1.000
_cell.length_b   1.000
_cell.length_c   1.000
_cell.angle_alpha   90.00
_cell.angle_beta   90.00
_cell.angle_gamma   90.00
#
_symmetry.space_group_name_H-M   'P 1'
#
loop_
_entity.id
_entity.type
_entity.pdbx_description
1 polymer ?
#
loop_
_entity_poly.entity_id
_entity_poly.type
_entity_poly.pdbx_seq_one_letter_code
_entity_poly.pdbx_strand_id
1 'polypeptide(L)'
;MNKLFAEEEIEKYIFELFKEKLPEDLLYHNFAHTTQTVAAAKELSEALNLPSEDFENVIVAAWFHDTGYTKNYENHEEESVNILKAYFGNKLENSRFEKIKQLILSTRYGHLSEGLLEEILHDADYISIGKKNFSERAELLRCEWEKINNKIYDSREWAELQLDFLIRKRFKTKPALELYGKRREKNIEQQRKLIEKLKTDQYKVQLKKDSTAAKLAKEGRGIETLFRSVYGYHMDLSSMADQKANIMISINTIVVSVIITLFGSGYTFADSQDFKHMRFVFPMLLLVVSSLVSVTFAILSARPNITSKEKYELSNKNSSILFFGNFSQIKLKEFVDQIRALKGEKNELYDSMSVDIYHLGGVLVKKYKLLTWSYNIFMAGLILCAVGFIGIIIYSY
;
A
#
# COMPACT_ATOMS: atom_id res chain seq x y z
N MET A 1 21.88 -20.37 69.80
CA MET A 1 22.50 -20.15 68.49
C MET A 1 22.06 -18.78 68.01
N ASN A 2 23.00 -17.85 67.81
CA ASN A 2 22.69 -16.55 67.20
C ASN A 2 22.09 -16.82 65.81
N LYS A 3 20.84 -16.39 65.57
CA LYS A 3 20.31 -16.31 64.21
C LYS A 3 21.14 -15.26 63.47
N LEU A 4 22.16 -15.70 62.73
CA LEU A 4 22.93 -14.85 61.82
C LEU A 4 22.03 -14.24 60.73
N PHE A 5 20.90 -14.91 60.47
CA PHE A 5 19.92 -14.58 59.47
C PHE A 5 18.64 -14.03 60.10
N ALA A 6 18.49 -12.71 60.08
CA ALA A 6 17.21 -12.03 60.31
C ALA A 6 16.66 -11.63 58.94
N GLU A 7 15.86 -12.51 58.33
CA GLU A 7 15.34 -12.30 56.99
C GLU A 7 14.61 -10.96 56.81
N GLU A 8 13.85 -10.56 57.83
CA GLU A 8 13.14 -9.27 57.87
C GLU A 8 14.09 -8.07 57.69
N GLU A 9 15.33 -8.15 58.19
CA GLU A 9 16.33 -7.09 58.01
C GLU A 9 16.89 -7.06 56.58
N ILE A 10 17.03 -8.22 55.94
CA ILE A 10 17.49 -8.35 54.55
C ILE A 10 16.41 -7.87 53.59
N GLU A 11 15.17 -8.32 53.80
CA GLU A 11 14.00 -7.88 53.03
C GLU A 11 13.86 -6.36 53.07
N LYS A 12 13.92 -5.77 54.27
CA LYS A 12 13.85 -4.32 54.45
C LYS A 12 14.99 -3.59 53.74
N TYR A 13 16.21 -4.11 53.83
CA TYR A 13 17.36 -3.52 53.15
C TYR A 13 17.19 -3.54 51.63
N ILE A 14 16.75 -4.66 51.06
CA ILE A 14 16.56 -4.80 49.61
C ILE A 14 15.39 -3.96 49.11
N PHE A 15 14.32 -3.87 49.90
CA PHE A 15 13.19 -2.99 49.59
C PHE A 15 13.66 -1.53 49.44
N GLU A 16 14.39 -0.99 50.43
CA GLU A 16 14.90 0.38 50.34
C GLU A 16 15.95 0.52 49.23
N LEU A 17 16.81 -0.48 49.02
CA LEU A 17 17.80 -0.48 47.94
C LEU A 17 17.12 -0.33 46.57
N PHE A 18 16.10 -1.14 46.28
CA PHE A 18 15.40 -1.06 45.00
C PHE A 18 14.58 0.22 44.87
N LYS A 19 13.90 0.63 45.94
CA LYS A 19 13.14 1.87 45.96
C LYS A 19 14.01 3.11 45.70
N GLU A 20 15.26 3.12 46.17
CA GLU A 20 16.16 4.26 45.99
C GLU A 20 16.98 4.19 44.70
N LYS A 21 17.37 3.00 44.24
CA LYS A 21 18.43 2.84 43.22
C LYS A 21 18.04 2.01 42.00
N LEU A 22 16.91 1.31 42.00
CA LEU A 22 16.49 0.55 40.83
C LEU A 22 15.92 1.51 39.78
N PRO A 23 16.37 1.45 38.52
CA PRO A 23 15.78 2.26 37.45
C PRO A 23 14.28 1.98 37.29
N GLU A 24 13.47 3.02 37.07
CA GLU A 24 12.01 2.89 36.91
C GLU A 24 11.61 2.04 35.69
N ASP A 25 12.52 1.87 34.73
CA ASP A 25 12.31 1.10 33.52
C ASP A 25 12.47 -0.43 33.72
N LEU A 26 12.94 -0.87 34.90
CA LEU A 26 13.04 -2.29 35.29
C LEU A 26 11.68 -2.80 35.78
N LEU A 27 10.80 -3.07 34.81
CA LEU A 27 9.41 -3.48 35.06
C LEU A 27 9.27 -4.94 35.50
N TYR A 28 10.23 -5.81 35.15
CA TYR A 28 10.23 -7.22 35.53
C TYR A 28 11.17 -7.49 36.71
N HIS A 29 12.44 -7.09 36.61
CA HIS A 29 13.46 -7.36 37.64
C HIS A 29 13.38 -6.33 38.76
N ASN A 30 12.37 -6.47 39.61
CA ASN A 30 12.08 -5.58 40.73
C ASN A 30 11.80 -6.35 42.03
N PHE A 31 11.51 -5.62 43.11
CA PHE A 31 11.24 -6.19 44.42
C PHE A 31 10.17 -7.30 44.41
N ALA A 32 9.12 -7.16 43.59
CA ALA A 32 8.06 -8.17 43.50
C ALA A 32 8.52 -9.46 42.79
N HIS A 33 9.51 -9.39 41.90
CA HIS A 33 10.17 -10.58 41.37
C HIS A 33 11.01 -11.26 42.44
N THR A 34 11.87 -10.49 43.13
CA THR A 34 12.75 -11.02 44.17
C THR A 34 11.96 -11.72 45.28
N THR A 35 10.88 -11.11 45.77
CA THR A 35 10.03 -11.74 46.81
C THR A 35 9.35 -13.01 46.32
N GLN A 36 8.98 -13.09 45.03
CA GLN A 36 8.44 -14.32 44.45
C GLN A 36 9.50 -15.42 44.34
N THR A 37 10.72 -15.06 43.95
CA THR A 37 11.86 -15.98 43.90
C THR A 37 12.19 -16.51 45.29
N VAL A 38 12.26 -15.63 46.30
CA VAL A 38 12.46 -16.02 47.70
C VAL A 38 11.37 -16.96 48.21
N ALA A 39 10.10 -16.64 47.97
CA ALA A 39 8.99 -17.48 48.42
C ALA A 39 9.02 -18.87 47.77
N ALA A 40 9.35 -18.95 46.48
CA ALA A 40 9.50 -20.22 45.78
C ALA A 40 10.73 -21.00 46.30
N ALA A 41 11.86 -20.33 46.52
CA ALA A 41 13.05 -20.94 47.06
C ALA A 41 12.78 -21.57 48.44
N LYS A 42 12.06 -20.87 49.33
CA LYS A 42 11.63 -21.41 50.63
C LYS A 42 10.77 -22.66 50.48
N GLU A 43 9.72 -22.60 49.67
CA GLU A 43 8.79 -23.72 49.46
C GLU A 43 9.54 -24.97 48.94
N LEU A 44 10.45 -24.78 47.99
CA LEU A 44 11.25 -25.86 47.42
C LEU A 44 12.28 -26.40 48.42
N SER A 45 12.95 -25.51 49.17
CA SER A 45 13.93 -25.92 50.18
C SER A 45 13.29 -26.67 51.35
N GLU A 46 12.08 -26.28 51.78
CA GLU A 46 11.28 -26.98 52.79
C GLU A 46 10.85 -28.37 52.28
N ALA A 47 10.33 -28.46 51.06
CA ALA A 47 9.90 -29.73 50.47
C ALA A 47 11.06 -30.75 50.32
N LEU A 48 12.30 -30.26 50.16
CA LEU A 48 13.51 -31.07 50.09
C LEU A 48 14.17 -31.33 51.44
N ASN A 49 13.64 -30.77 52.54
CA ASN A 49 14.19 -30.87 53.89
C ASN A 49 15.67 -30.44 53.95
N LEU A 50 16.01 -29.29 53.34
CA LEU A 50 17.38 -28.78 53.35
C LEU A 50 17.89 -28.56 54.79
N PRO A 51 19.17 -28.87 55.07
CA PRO A 51 19.80 -28.49 56.33
C PRO A 51 19.73 -26.98 56.57
N SER A 52 19.63 -26.57 57.84
CA SER A 52 19.40 -25.15 58.21
C SER A 52 20.39 -24.16 57.57
N GLU A 53 21.67 -24.50 57.46
CA GLU A 53 22.66 -23.61 56.83
C GLU A 53 22.43 -23.46 55.33
N ASP A 54 22.20 -24.57 54.62
CA ASP A 54 21.98 -24.57 53.17
C ASP A 54 20.64 -23.92 52.81
N PHE A 55 19.61 -24.14 53.63
CA PHE A 55 18.34 -23.44 53.55
C PHE A 55 18.58 -21.93 53.59
N GLU A 56 19.24 -21.43 54.65
CA GLU A 56 19.53 -20.00 54.77
C GLU A 56 20.39 -19.47 53.61
N ASN A 57 21.38 -20.24 53.13
CA ASN A 57 22.24 -19.83 52.00
C ASN A 57 21.43 -19.60 50.72
N VAL A 58 20.50 -20.49 50.40
CA VAL A 58 19.62 -20.34 49.23
C VAL A 58 18.71 -19.13 49.38
N ILE A 59 18.15 -18.88 50.57
CA ILE A 59 17.27 -17.73 50.79
C ILE A 59 18.04 -16.41 50.70
N VAL A 60 19.26 -16.34 51.26
CA VAL A 60 20.14 -15.16 51.09
C VAL A 60 20.46 -14.96 49.60
N ALA A 61 20.85 -16.01 48.88
CA ALA A 61 21.14 -15.89 47.45
C ALA A 61 19.91 -15.40 46.66
N ALA A 62 18.73 -15.94 46.93
CA ALA A 62 17.47 -15.52 46.30
C ALA A 62 17.13 -14.05 46.58
N TRP A 63 17.41 -13.54 47.78
CA TRP A 63 17.23 -12.13 48.09
C TRP A 63 18.19 -11.25 47.29
N PHE A 64 19.46 -11.63 47.18
CA PHE A 64 20.49 -10.78 46.58
C PHE A 64 20.67 -10.93 45.06
N HIS A 65 20.20 -12.00 44.41
CA HIS A 65 20.57 -12.35 43.03
C HIS A 65 20.41 -11.22 42.00
N ASP A 66 19.33 -10.44 42.11
CA ASP A 66 18.97 -9.35 41.19
C ASP A 66 19.34 -7.95 41.71
N THR A 67 19.98 -7.83 42.88
CA THR A 67 20.28 -6.51 43.46
C THR A 67 21.22 -5.66 42.62
N GLY A 68 22.06 -6.30 41.80
CA GLY A 68 22.99 -5.64 40.90
C GLY A 68 22.36 -4.92 39.71
N TYR A 69 21.07 -5.15 39.40
CA TYR A 69 20.35 -4.34 38.41
C TYR A 69 20.29 -2.85 38.79
N THR A 70 20.51 -2.52 40.07
CA THR A 70 20.67 -1.13 40.56
C THR A 70 21.99 -0.46 40.11
N LYS A 71 22.91 -1.22 39.50
CA LYS A 71 24.25 -0.78 39.11
C LYS A 71 24.55 -1.05 37.65
N ASN A 72 24.32 -2.27 37.19
CA ASN A 72 24.67 -2.70 35.85
C ASN A 72 23.67 -3.76 35.40
N TYR A 73 23.14 -3.63 34.18
CA TYR A 73 22.19 -4.58 33.62
C TYR A 73 22.86 -5.87 33.11
N GLU A 74 23.98 -5.74 32.39
CA GLU A 74 24.63 -6.88 31.73
C GLU A 74 25.40 -7.79 32.70
N ASN A 75 26.03 -7.22 33.73
CA ASN A 75 26.82 -7.95 34.73
C ASN A 75 26.21 -7.84 36.13
N HIS A 76 24.87 -7.85 36.21
CA HIS A 76 24.16 -7.64 37.48
C HIS A 76 24.53 -8.69 38.53
N GLU A 77 24.86 -9.93 38.17
CA GLU A 77 25.18 -10.97 39.16
C GLU A 77 26.48 -10.67 39.93
N GLU A 78 27.51 -10.11 39.26
CA GLU A 78 28.74 -9.69 39.96
C GLU A 78 28.47 -8.51 40.89
N GLU A 79 27.65 -7.55 40.46
CA GLU A 79 27.27 -6.42 41.29
C GLU A 79 26.38 -6.85 42.47
N SER A 80 25.53 -7.86 42.29
CA SER A 80 24.77 -8.49 43.36
C SER A 80 25.69 -9.10 44.43
N VAL A 81 26.77 -9.76 44.02
CA VAL A 81 27.81 -10.27 44.94
C VAL A 81 28.53 -9.14 45.68
N ASN A 82 28.82 -8.02 45.01
CA ASN A 82 29.41 -6.85 45.66
C ASN A 82 28.47 -6.24 46.71
N ILE A 83 27.18 -6.16 46.40
CA ILE A 83 26.14 -5.66 47.32
C ILE A 83 25.98 -6.60 48.51
N LEU A 84 25.97 -7.91 48.29
CA LEU A 84 25.97 -8.94 49.33
C LEU A 84 27.17 -8.75 50.27
N LYS A 85 28.38 -8.63 49.71
CA LYS A 85 29.61 -8.44 50.47
C LYS A 85 29.59 -7.16 51.30
N ALA A 86 29.06 -6.07 50.74
CA ALA A 86 28.93 -4.80 51.44
C ALA A 86 27.91 -4.87 52.59
N TYR A 87 26.80 -5.59 52.43
CA TYR A 87 25.77 -5.74 53.46
C TYR A 87 26.26 -6.57 54.65
N PHE A 88 26.83 -7.75 54.41
CA PHE A 88 27.28 -8.64 55.48
C PHE A 88 28.63 -8.23 56.07
N GLY A 89 29.51 -7.61 55.28
CA GLY A 89 30.87 -7.27 55.70
C GLY A 89 31.60 -8.50 56.25
N ASN A 90 32.19 -8.37 57.44
CA ASN A 90 32.89 -9.47 58.12
C ASN A 90 31.97 -10.35 58.99
N LYS A 91 30.64 -10.16 58.96
CA LYS A 91 29.70 -10.95 59.79
C LYS A 91 29.48 -12.36 59.24
N LEU A 92 29.73 -12.58 57.96
CA LEU A 92 29.54 -13.86 57.28
C LEU A 92 30.88 -14.59 57.17
N GLU A 93 30.92 -15.87 57.55
CA GLU A 93 32.12 -16.69 57.39
C GLU A 93 32.51 -16.80 55.91
N ASN A 94 33.80 -16.74 55.60
CA ASN A 94 34.31 -16.78 54.22
C ASN A 94 33.82 -18.02 53.44
N SER A 95 33.76 -19.19 54.08
CA SER A 95 33.27 -20.43 53.46
C SER A 95 31.81 -20.29 53.02
N ARG A 96 30.98 -19.70 53.86
CA ARG A 96 29.55 -19.45 53.61
C ARG A 96 29.33 -18.34 52.58
N PHE A 97 30.14 -17.29 52.62
CA PHE A 97 30.13 -16.23 51.60
C PHE A 97 30.42 -16.79 50.20
N GLU A 98 31.45 -17.63 50.04
CA GLU A 98 31.77 -18.21 48.73
C GLU A 98 30.66 -19.13 48.21
N LYS A 99 29.99 -19.90 49.08
CA LYS A 99 28.80 -20.68 48.68
C LYS A 99 27.68 -19.78 48.15
N ILE A 100 27.31 -18.72 48.88
CA ILE A 100 26.22 -17.82 48.48
C ILE A 100 26.59 -17.05 47.21
N LYS A 101 27.85 -16.63 47.08
CA LYS A 101 28.38 -16.01 45.86
C LYS A 101 28.24 -16.94 44.66
N GLN A 102 28.61 -18.21 44.79
CA GLN A 102 28.44 -19.20 43.71
C GLN A 102 26.97 -19.34 43.30
N LEU A 103 26.06 -19.40 44.28
CA LEU A 103 24.61 -19.45 44.00
C LEU A 103 24.15 -18.23 43.19
N ILE A 104 24.51 -17.02 43.59
CA ILE A 104 24.16 -15.79 42.85
C ILE A 104 24.75 -15.83 41.44
N LEU A 105 26.04 -16.15 41.28
CA LEU A 105 26.67 -16.19 39.96
C LEU A 105 26.09 -17.27 39.06
N SER A 106 25.53 -18.33 39.62
CA SER A 106 24.87 -19.40 38.86
C SER A 106 23.59 -18.93 38.16
N THR A 107 22.96 -17.82 38.56
CA THR A 107 21.76 -17.31 37.89
C THR A 107 22.07 -16.64 36.55
N ARG A 108 23.36 -16.45 36.25
CA ARG A 108 23.79 -15.87 34.97
C ARG A 108 23.23 -16.64 33.79
N TYR A 109 22.72 -15.88 32.82
CA TYR A 109 22.12 -16.46 31.64
C TYR A 109 23.08 -17.43 30.93
N GLY A 110 22.63 -18.69 30.78
CA GLY A 110 23.38 -19.76 30.11
C GLY A 110 24.20 -20.66 31.05
N HIS A 111 24.32 -20.31 32.33
CA HIS A 111 24.95 -21.19 33.32
C HIS A 111 24.09 -22.46 33.53
N LEU A 112 24.76 -23.61 33.63
CA LEU A 112 24.11 -24.88 33.99
C LEU A 112 24.19 -25.03 35.51
N SER A 113 23.09 -25.35 36.17
CA SER A 113 23.10 -25.53 37.63
C SER A 113 23.94 -26.75 38.01
N GLU A 114 24.82 -26.59 38.99
CA GLU A 114 25.62 -27.64 39.58
C GLU A 114 25.18 -27.92 41.01
N GLY A 115 24.54 -29.07 41.21
CA GLY A 115 24.08 -29.51 42.54
C GLY A 115 22.76 -28.89 42.99
N LEU A 116 22.28 -29.39 44.12
CA LEU A 116 20.89 -29.18 44.57
C LEU A 116 20.56 -27.71 44.87
N LEU A 117 21.49 -26.95 45.44
CA LEU A 117 21.22 -25.56 45.86
C LEU A 117 21.04 -24.64 44.65
N GLU A 118 21.85 -24.80 43.61
CA GLU A 118 21.70 -24.07 42.35
C GLU A 118 20.42 -24.51 41.61
N GLU A 119 20.09 -25.80 41.62
CA GLU A 119 18.84 -26.30 41.03
C GLU A 119 17.60 -25.65 41.67
N ILE A 120 17.59 -25.54 43.01
CA ILE A 120 16.51 -24.87 43.74
C ILE A 120 16.43 -23.40 43.36
N LEU A 121 17.55 -22.67 43.40
CA LEU A 121 17.56 -21.24 43.11
C LEU A 121 17.12 -20.96 41.67
N HIS A 122 17.59 -21.77 40.72
CA HIS A 122 17.18 -21.67 39.32
C HIS A 122 15.67 -21.93 39.15
N ASP A 123 15.15 -23.00 39.75
CA ASP A 123 13.72 -23.30 39.70
C ASP A 123 12.87 -22.18 40.29
N ALA A 124 13.34 -21.56 41.37
CA ALA A 124 12.71 -20.42 42.01
C ALA A 124 12.77 -19.14 41.16
N ASP A 125 13.88 -18.89 40.48
CA ASP A 125 14.08 -17.70 39.64
C ASP A 125 13.11 -17.66 38.44
N TYR A 126 13.06 -18.75 37.66
CA TYR A 126 12.11 -18.85 36.54
C TYR A 126 10.74 -19.43 36.94
N ILE A 127 10.36 -19.38 38.23
CA ILE A 127 9.11 -20.00 38.73
C ILE A 127 7.85 -19.51 38.00
N SER A 128 7.92 -18.30 37.45
CA SER A 128 6.85 -17.67 36.65
C SER A 128 6.37 -18.55 35.49
N ILE A 129 7.23 -19.39 34.90
CA ILE A 129 6.85 -20.32 33.83
C ILE A 129 5.79 -21.33 34.26
N GLY A 130 5.72 -21.62 35.56
CA GLY A 130 4.77 -22.53 36.18
C GLY A 130 3.61 -21.84 36.89
N LYS A 131 3.39 -20.53 36.67
CA LYS A 131 2.29 -19.77 37.26
C LYS A 131 1.25 -19.37 36.22
N LYS A 132 0.04 -19.00 36.67
CA LYS A 132 -1.06 -18.59 35.78
C LYS A 132 -0.79 -17.25 35.08
N ASN A 133 -0.05 -16.36 35.74
CA ASN A 133 0.24 -15.01 35.27
C ASN A 133 1.52 -14.93 34.42
N PHE A 134 1.92 -16.05 33.78
CA PHE A 134 3.14 -16.11 32.99
C PHE A 134 3.12 -15.08 31.85
N SER A 135 2.01 -14.98 31.11
CA SER A 135 1.88 -14.08 29.97
C SER A 135 1.98 -12.61 30.38
N GLU A 136 1.35 -12.22 31.48
CA GLU A 136 1.42 -10.86 32.01
C GLU A 136 2.84 -10.51 32.45
N ARG A 137 3.53 -11.44 33.13
CA ARG A 137 4.93 -11.27 33.52
C ARG A 137 5.85 -11.19 32.30
N ALA A 138 5.60 -11.98 31.27
CA ALA A 138 6.35 -11.91 30.02
C ALA A 138 6.22 -10.51 29.41
N GLU A 139 5.04 -9.91 29.32
CA GLU A 139 4.91 -8.55 28.77
C GLU A 139 5.68 -7.50 29.59
N LEU A 140 5.78 -7.62 30.92
CA LEU A 140 6.65 -6.75 31.72
C LEU A 140 8.13 -6.85 31.30
N LEU A 141 8.60 -8.08 31.07
CA LEU A 141 9.97 -8.32 30.58
C LEU A 141 10.18 -7.75 29.18
N ARG A 142 9.18 -7.87 28.30
CA ARG A 142 9.22 -7.29 26.95
C ARG A 142 9.39 -5.77 27.01
N CYS A 143 8.57 -5.09 27.81
CA CYS A 143 8.64 -3.64 27.97
C CYS A 143 9.98 -3.21 28.60
N GLU A 144 10.50 -3.96 29.57
CA GLU A 144 11.83 -3.70 30.13
C GLU A 144 12.92 -3.82 29.06
N TRP A 145 12.93 -4.89 28.26
CA TRP A 145 13.92 -5.09 27.21
C TRP A 145 13.83 -4.05 26.09
N GLU A 146 12.63 -3.59 25.76
CA GLU A 146 12.42 -2.48 24.83
C GLU A 146 13.08 -1.21 25.36
N LYS A 147 12.85 -0.87 26.63
CA LYS A 147 13.37 0.38 27.22
C LYS A 147 14.86 0.36 27.51
N ILE A 148 15.39 -0.74 28.07
CA ILE A 148 16.77 -0.81 28.52
C ILE A 148 17.72 -1.20 27.37
N ASN A 149 17.30 -2.16 26.54
CA ASN A 149 18.17 -2.78 25.54
C ASN A 149 17.79 -2.41 24.09
N ASN A 150 16.76 -1.57 23.87
CA ASN A 150 16.19 -1.27 22.55
C ASN A 150 15.81 -2.53 21.75
N LYS A 151 15.44 -3.62 22.44
CA LYS A 151 15.02 -4.87 21.80
C LYS A 151 13.52 -4.83 21.54
N ILE A 152 13.16 -4.49 20.30
CA ILE A 152 11.77 -4.41 19.85
C ILE A 152 11.39 -5.73 19.19
N TYR A 153 10.29 -6.31 19.64
CA TYR A 153 9.70 -7.52 19.06
C TYR A 153 8.28 -7.20 18.63
N ASP A 154 7.82 -7.72 17.50
CA ASP A 154 6.39 -7.79 17.23
C ASP A 154 5.70 -8.85 18.11
N SER A 155 4.37 -8.87 18.13
CA SER A 155 3.62 -9.79 19.00
C SER A 155 3.86 -11.27 18.68
N ARG A 156 4.18 -11.61 17.43
CA ARG A 156 4.45 -12.99 17.02
C ARG A 156 5.88 -13.39 17.38
N GLU A 157 6.86 -12.55 17.07
CA GLU A 157 8.27 -12.75 17.43
C GLU A 157 8.41 -12.91 18.94
N TRP A 158 7.77 -12.02 19.71
CA TRP A 158 7.72 -12.13 21.15
C TRP A 158 7.09 -13.45 21.60
N ALA A 159 5.96 -13.83 21.00
CA ALA A 159 5.29 -15.06 21.36
C ALA A 159 6.13 -16.31 21.07
N GLU A 160 6.88 -16.33 19.97
CA GLU A 160 7.81 -17.41 19.59
C GLU A 160 9.00 -17.47 20.57
N LEU A 161 9.54 -16.33 20.97
CA LEU A 161 10.61 -16.26 21.98
C LEU A 161 10.15 -16.81 23.34
N GLN A 162 8.95 -16.44 23.79
CA GLN A 162 8.39 -16.95 25.04
C GLN A 162 8.14 -18.46 24.99
N LEU A 163 7.73 -19.00 23.82
CA LEU A 163 7.60 -20.43 23.64
C LEU A 163 8.96 -21.15 23.74
N ASP A 164 10.00 -20.60 23.11
CA ASP A 164 11.36 -21.15 23.20
C ASP A 164 11.86 -21.16 24.65
N PHE A 165 11.66 -20.05 25.38
CA PHE A 165 11.98 -19.97 26.81
C PHE A 165 11.25 -21.04 27.63
N LEU A 166 9.92 -21.16 27.46
CA LEU A 166 9.12 -22.18 28.14
C LEU A 166 9.60 -23.59 27.83
N ILE A 167 9.99 -23.90 26.59
CA ILE A 167 10.43 -25.25 26.20
C ILE A 167 11.81 -25.58 26.76
N ARG A 168 12.75 -24.63 26.69
CA ARG A 168 14.14 -24.81 27.13
C ARG A 168 14.28 -24.87 28.64
N LYS A 169 13.58 -24.00 29.38
CA LYS A 169 13.64 -23.99 30.85
C LYS A 169 12.71 -25.08 31.40
N ARG A 170 13.31 -26.10 32.01
CA ARG A 170 12.61 -27.20 32.70
C ARG A 170 12.90 -27.12 34.18
N PHE A 171 11.88 -27.38 35.00
CA PHE A 171 12.09 -27.55 36.44
C PHE A 171 13.02 -28.72 36.70
N LYS A 172 14.03 -28.49 37.53
CA LYS A 172 15.13 -29.44 37.80
C LYS A 172 14.82 -30.31 39.01
N THR A 173 14.33 -29.68 40.08
CA THR A 173 13.98 -30.35 41.33
C THR A 173 12.64 -31.06 41.21
N LYS A 174 12.52 -32.21 41.90
CA LYS A 174 11.28 -33.00 41.92
C LYS A 174 10.08 -32.19 42.46
N PRO A 175 10.19 -31.45 43.58
CA PRO A 175 9.05 -30.66 44.08
C PRO A 175 8.61 -29.56 43.10
N ALA A 176 9.56 -28.87 42.43
CA ALA A 176 9.21 -27.86 41.45
C ALA A 176 8.44 -28.47 40.27
N LEU A 177 8.87 -29.65 39.79
CA LEU A 177 8.17 -30.36 38.73
C LEU A 177 6.74 -30.76 39.15
N GLU A 178 6.56 -31.28 40.36
CA GLU A 178 5.25 -31.71 40.88
C GLU A 178 4.28 -30.54 41.09
N LEU A 179 4.76 -29.42 41.65
CA LEU A 179 3.96 -28.25 41.95
C LEU A 179 3.66 -27.41 40.69
N TYR A 180 4.66 -27.21 39.84
CA TYR A 180 4.63 -26.18 38.79
C TYR A 180 4.65 -26.75 37.35
N GLY A 181 5.04 -28.02 37.18
CA GLY A 181 5.19 -28.66 35.86
C GLY A 181 3.89 -28.69 35.05
N LYS A 182 2.78 -29.12 35.66
CA LYS A 182 1.47 -29.16 34.98
C LYS A 182 0.99 -27.79 34.50
N ARG A 183 1.31 -26.72 35.24
CA ARG A 183 0.97 -25.36 34.83
C ARG A 183 1.86 -24.88 33.69
N ARG A 184 3.16 -25.19 33.73
CA ARG A 184 4.09 -24.90 32.63
C ARG A 184 3.63 -25.53 31.32
N GLU A 185 3.16 -26.79 31.34
CA GLU A 185 2.60 -27.44 30.15
C GLU A 185 1.38 -26.70 29.58
N LYS A 186 0.49 -26.23 30.46
CA LYS A 186 -0.65 -25.39 30.05
C LYS A 186 -0.20 -24.07 29.43
N ASN A 187 0.83 -23.44 30.00
CA ASN A 187 1.38 -22.20 29.45
C ASN A 187 1.99 -22.45 28.06
N ILE A 188 2.68 -23.58 27.85
CA ILE A 188 3.18 -23.99 26.52
C ILE A 188 2.03 -24.15 25.52
N GLU A 189 0.95 -24.83 25.91
CA GLU A 189 -0.21 -25.04 25.04
C GLU A 189 -0.88 -23.71 24.67
N GLN A 190 -1.08 -22.82 25.65
CA GLN A 190 -1.62 -21.48 25.44
C GLN A 190 -0.74 -20.65 24.51
N GLN A 191 0.57 -20.71 24.70
CA GLN A 191 1.53 -19.99 23.87
C GLN A 191 1.52 -20.49 22.41
N ARG A 192 1.43 -21.80 22.19
CA ARG A 192 1.27 -22.38 20.83
C ARG A 192 -0.02 -21.92 20.16
N LYS A 193 -1.14 -21.93 20.89
CA LYS A 193 -2.44 -21.43 20.39
C LYS A 193 -2.38 -19.95 20.02
N LEU A 194 -1.69 -19.13 20.83
CA LEU A 194 -1.47 -17.72 20.53
C LEU A 194 -0.69 -17.52 19.23
N ILE A 195 0.41 -18.25 19.04
CA ILE A 195 1.23 -18.19 17.82
C ILE A 195 0.40 -18.55 16.58
N GLU A 196 -0.37 -19.64 16.62
CA GLU A 196 -1.21 -20.04 15.47
C GLU A 196 -2.32 -19.03 15.16
N LYS A 197 -2.91 -18.40 16.19
CA LYS A 197 -3.85 -17.30 16.01
C LYS A 197 -3.18 -16.10 15.32
N LEU A 198 -2.00 -15.70 15.79
CA LEU A 198 -1.26 -14.57 15.23
C LEU A 198 -0.86 -14.82 13.76
N LYS A 199 -0.42 -16.04 13.42
CA LYS A 199 -0.14 -16.43 12.03
C LYS A 199 -1.40 -16.34 11.15
N THR A 200 -2.52 -16.84 11.65
CA THR A 200 -3.79 -16.81 10.93
C THR A 200 -4.26 -15.37 10.67
N ASP A 201 -4.12 -14.50 11.67
CA ASP A 201 -4.53 -13.09 11.56
C ASP A 201 -3.60 -12.32 10.60
N GLN A 202 -2.29 -12.56 10.64
CA GLN A 202 -1.33 -12.02 9.66
C GLN A 202 -1.70 -12.44 8.22
N TYR A 203 -2.00 -13.72 8.01
CA TYR A 203 -2.40 -14.24 6.69
C TYR A 203 -3.70 -13.61 6.18
N LYS A 204 -4.72 -13.43 7.04
CA LYS A 204 -5.97 -12.75 6.67
C LYS A 204 -5.76 -11.30 6.26
N VAL A 205 -4.87 -10.58 6.94
CA VAL A 205 -4.54 -9.19 6.60
C VAL A 205 -3.85 -9.12 5.23
N GLN A 206 -2.92 -10.04 4.94
CA GLN A 206 -2.25 -10.12 3.65
C GLN A 206 -3.24 -10.41 2.51
N LEU A 207 -4.12 -11.40 2.66
CA LEU A 207 -5.17 -11.70 1.68
C LEU A 207 -6.08 -10.50 1.37
N LYS A 208 -6.43 -9.70 2.39
CA LYS A 208 -7.23 -8.47 2.19
C LYS A 208 -6.48 -7.41 1.40
N LYS A 209 -5.18 -7.24 1.64
CA LYS A 209 -4.34 -6.31 0.86
C LYS A 209 -4.23 -6.75 -0.60
N ASP A 210 -3.96 -8.03 -0.82
CA ASP A 210 -3.78 -8.59 -2.17
C ASP A 210 -5.08 -8.52 -2.98
N SER A 211 -6.22 -8.85 -2.37
CA SER A 211 -7.53 -8.73 -3.03
C SER A 211 -7.91 -7.28 -3.36
N THR A 212 -7.60 -6.33 -2.48
CA THR A 212 -7.83 -4.90 -2.72
C THR A 212 -6.96 -4.38 -3.87
N ALA A 213 -5.68 -4.76 -3.89
CA ALA A 213 -4.76 -4.40 -4.97
C ALA A 213 -5.21 -5.00 -6.32
N ALA A 214 -5.65 -6.25 -6.33
CA ALA A 214 -6.17 -6.90 -7.53
C ALA A 214 -7.45 -6.20 -8.06
N LYS A 215 -8.35 -5.76 -7.16
CA LYS A 215 -9.55 -5.00 -7.54
C LYS A 215 -9.20 -3.66 -8.20
N LEU A 216 -8.29 -2.89 -7.60
CA LEU A 216 -7.82 -1.61 -8.15
C LEU A 216 -7.12 -1.77 -9.51
N ALA A 217 -6.34 -2.83 -9.70
CA ALA A 217 -5.70 -3.14 -10.98
C ALA A 217 -6.74 -3.49 -12.06
N LYS A 218 -7.80 -4.23 -11.70
CA LYS A 218 -8.88 -4.60 -12.62
C LYS A 218 -9.71 -3.38 -13.04
N GLU A 219 -10.05 -2.48 -12.11
CA GLU A 219 -10.76 -1.23 -12.41
C GLU A 219 -9.96 -0.34 -13.37
N GLY A 220 -8.64 -0.18 -13.14
CA GLY A 220 -7.77 0.58 -14.04
C GLY A 220 -7.74 0.04 -15.49
N ARG A 221 -7.74 -1.28 -15.68
CA ARG A 221 -7.80 -1.91 -17.02
C ARG A 221 -9.15 -1.68 -17.72
N GLY A 222 -10.25 -1.68 -16.96
CA GLY A 222 -11.58 -1.38 -17.50
C GLY A 222 -11.66 0.03 -18.05
N ILE A 223 -11.12 1.00 -17.30
CA ILE A 223 -11.08 2.41 -17.70
C ILE A 223 -10.20 2.61 -18.94
N GLU A 224 -8.99 2.00 -18.99
CA GLU A 224 -8.11 2.07 -20.17
C GLU A 224 -8.79 1.51 -21.44
N THR A 225 -9.51 0.40 -21.30
CA THR A 225 -10.24 -0.23 -22.41
C THR A 225 -11.34 0.69 -22.92
N LEU A 226 -12.11 1.32 -22.02
CA LEU A 226 -13.15 2.29 -22.39
C LEU A 226 -12.56 3.46 -23.19
N PHE A 227 -11.49 4.09 -22.69
CA PHE A 227 -10.82 5.17 -23.41
C PHE A 227 -10.36 4.71 -24.80
N ARG A 228 -9.67 3.56 -24.90
CA ARG A 228 -9.22 3.02 -26.21
C ARG A 228 -10.38 2.82 -27.19
N SER A 229 -11.50 2.27 -26.73
CA SER A 229 -12.69 2.08 -27.57
C SER A 229 -13.29 3.40 -28.05
N VAL A 230 -13.38 4.41 -27.17
CA VAL A 230 -13.93 5.72 -27.52
C VAL A 230 -13.02 6.46 -28.51
N TYR A 231 -11.70 6.45 -28.29
CA TYR A 231 -10.74 7.02 -29.25
C TYR A 231 -10.82 6.34 -30.62
N GLY A 232 -10.91 5.01 -30.65
CA GLY A 232 -11.11 4.25 -31.90
C GLY A 232 -12.38 4.70 -32.62
N TYR A 233 -13.50 4.78 -31.90
CA TYR A 233 -14.77 5.25 -32.46
C TYR A 233 -14.69 6.66 -33.06
N HIS A 234 -14.03 7.62 -32.40
CA HIS A 234 -13.85 8.97 -32.93
C HIS A 234 -12.93 9.01 -34.17
N MET A 235 -11.88 8.18 -34.19
CA MET A 235 -11.00 8.06 -35.36
C MET A 235 -11.78 7.50 -36.57
N ASP A 236 -12.57 6.44 -36.34
CA ASP A 236 -13.42 5.83 -37.37
C ASP A 236 -14.46 6.82 -37.89
N LEU A 237 -15.13 7.56 -36.99
CA LEU A 237 -16.14 8.55 -37.37
C LEU A 237 -15.51 9.73 -38.15
N SER A 238 -14.29 10.14 -37.81
CA SER A 238 -13.55 11.13 -38.63
C SER A 238 -13.19 10.57 -40.01
N SER A 239 -12.68 9.35 -40.08
CA SER A 239 -12.32 8.70 -41.35
C SER A 239 -13.54 8.52 -42.26
N MET A 240 -14.69 8.13 -41.70
CA MET A 240 -15.95 8.05 -42.45
C MET A 240 -16.42 9.40 -42.99
N ALA A 241 -16.24 10.49 -42.23
CA ALA A 241 -16.55 11.83 -42.71
C ALA A 241 -15.66 12.22 -43.90
N ASP A 242 -14.37 11.94 -43.82
CA ASP A 242 -13.40 12.22 -44.89
C ASP A 242 -13.69 11.37 -46.14
N GLN A 243 -14.06 10.09 -45.97
CA GLN A 243 -14.52 9.24 -47.06
C GLN A 243 -15.78 9.80 -47.75
N LYS A 244 -16.78 10.25 -46.98
CA LYS A 244 -18.01 10.85 -47.54
C LYS A 244 -17.72 12.16 -48.26
N ALA A 245 -16.82 13.00 -47.74
CA ALA A 245 -16.39 14.20 -48.43
C ALA A 245 -15.70 13.86 -49.77
N ASN A 246 -14.82 12.87 -49.81
CA ASN A 246 -14.16 12.41 -51.04
C ASN A 246 -15.16 11.87 -52.07
N ILE A 247 -16.19 11.13 -51.63
CA ILE A 247 -17.30 10.70 -52.50
C ILE A 247 -18.03 11.92 -53.09
N MET A 248 -18.38 12.91 -52.27
CA MET A 248 -19.05 14.14 -52.73
C MET A 248 -18.20 14.94 -53.71
N ILE A 249 -16.89 15.07 -53.47
CA ILE A 249 -15.97 15.74 -54.40
C ILE A 249 -15.94 15.01 -55.74
N SER A 250 -15.87 13.67 -55.71
CA SER A 250 -15.76 12.84 -56.91
C SER A 250 -17.01 12.92 -57.77
N ILE A 251 -18.20 12.75 -57.16
CA ILE A 251 -19.49 12.82 -57.86
C ILE A 251 -19.68 14.18 -58.54
N ASN A 252 -19.45 15.27 -57.80
CA ASN A 252 -19.61 16.61 -58.37
C ASN A 252 -18.58 16.90 -59.48
N THR A 253 -17.35 16.40 -59.37
CA THR A 253 -16.33 16.54 -60.43
C THR A 253 -16.78 15.83 -61.71
N ILE A 254 -17.34 14.62 -61.59
CA ILE A 254 -17.91 13.87 -62.72
C ILE A 254 -19.07 14.65 -63.34
N VAL A 255 -20.02 15.13 -62.53
CA VAL A 255 -21.18 15.91 -63.01
C VAL A 255 -20.75 17.15 -63.78
N VAL A 256 -19.83 17.95 -63.21
CA VAL A 256 -19.33 19.17 -63.86
C VAL A 256 -18.59 18.82 -65.17
N SER A 257 -17.76 17.77 -65.19
CA SER A 257 -17.04 17.33 -66.39
C SER A 257 -17.99 16.90 -67.52
N VAL A 258 -19.02 16.12 -67.20
CA VAL A 258 -20.05 15.69 -68.17
C VAL A 258 -20.80 16.89 -68.72
N ILE A 259 -21.22 17.83 -67.85
CA ILE A 259 -21.93 19.03 -68.30
C ILE A 259 -21.03 19.87 -69.22
N ILE A 260 -19.79 20.15 -68.82
CA ILE A 260 -18.83 20.92 -69.66
C ILE A 260 -18.63 20.22 -71.02
N THR A 261 -18.51 18.90 -71.03
CA THR A 261 -18.33 18.13 -72.27
C THR A 261 -19.55 18.23 -73.18
N LEU A 262 -20.77 18.09 -72.62
CA LEU A 262 -22.02 18.22 -73.38
C LEU A 262 -22.25 19.65 -73.89
N PHE A 263 -21.87 20.67 -73.11
CA PHE A 263 -21.90 22.06 -73.55
C PHE A 263 -20.86 22.32 -74.65
N GLY A 264 -19.63 21.83 -74.49
CA GLY A 264 -18.57 21.98 -75.46
C GLY A 264 -18.89 21.28 -76.78
N SER A 265 -19.41 20.05 -76.75
CA SER A 265 -19.76 19.32 -77.97
C SER A 265 -21.01 19.89 -78.68
N GLY A 266 -21.99 20.41 -77.92
CA GLY A 266 -23.22 20.97 -78.47
C GLY A 266 -23.08 22.34 -79.14
N TYR A 267 -22.05 23.13 -78.80
CA TYR A 267 -21.85 24.48 -79.37
C TYR A 267 -20.72 24.56 -80.42
N THR A 268 -19.86 23.56 -80.55
CA THR A 268 -18.63 23.69 -81.37
C THR A 268 -18.78 23.23 -82.83
N PHE A 269 -19.97 22.84 -83.31
CA PHE A 269 -20.16 22.54 -84.73
C PHE A 269 -21.53 22.99 -85.25
N ALA A 270 -21.49 23.86 -86.27
CA ALA A 270 -22.54 24.22 -87.22
C ALA A 270 -23.63 25.23 -86.77
N ASP A 271 -23.30 26.51 -86.97
CA ASP A 271 -24.03 27.40 -87.88
C ASP A 271 -25.57 27.25 -87.92
N SER A 272 -26.25 27.74 -86.88
CA SER A 272 -27.62 28.28 -87.02
C SER A 272 -28.02 29.10 -85.79
N GLN A 273 -28.49 30.32 -86.04
CA GLN A 273 -29.11 31.19 -85.06
C GLN A 273 -30.47 30.61 -84.61
N ASP A 274 -30.47 29.59 -83.76
CA ASP A 274 -31.71 29.08 -83.17
C ASP A 274 -31.68 29.19 -81.62
N PHE A 275 -32.30 30.26 -81.10
CA PHE A 275 -32.46 30.55 -79.66
C PHE A 275 -33.24 29.46 -78.89
N LYS A 276 -33.72 28.41 -79.56
CA LYS A 276 -34.45 27.27 -78.96
C LYS A 276 -33.59 26.44 -78.01
N HIS A 277 -32.27 26.36 -78.22
CA HIS A 277 -31.35 25.59 -77.38
C HIS A 277 -30.95 26.31 -76.07
N MET A 278 -31.15 27.64 -76.00
CA MET A 278 -30.81 28.44 -74.83
C MET A 278 -31.70 28.10 -73.61
N ARG A 279 -32.89 27.52 -73.82
CA ARG A 279 -33.83 27.16 -72.74
C ARG A 279 -33.27 26.07 -71.82
N PHE A 280 -32.50 25.11 -72.36
CA PHE A 280 -31.88 24.02 -71.58
C PHE A 280 -30.62 24.45 -70.83
N VAL A 281 -30.05 25.61 -71.17
CA VAL A 281 -28.86 26.15 -70.49
C VAL A 281 -29.17 26.47 -69.03
N PHE A 282 -30.38 26.94 -68.73
CA PHE A 282 -30.74 27.39 -67.37
C PHE A 282 -30.76 26.25 -66.33
N PRO A 283 -31.45 25.11 -66.54
CA PRO A 283 -31.37 23.97 -65.61
C PRO A 283 -29.95 23.42 -65.43
N MET A 284 -29.16 23.37 -66.50
CA MET A 284 -27.79 22.87 -66.42
C MET A 284 -26.84 23.83 -65.70
N LEU A 285 -26.98 25.13 -65.92
CA LEU A 285 -26.20 26.14 -65.19
C LEU A 285 -26.54 26.10 -63.70
N LEU A 286 -27.81 25.92 -63.34
CA LEU A 286 -28.24 25.72 -61.95
C LEU A 286 -27.54 24.50 -61.34
N LEU A 287 -27.48 23.37 -62.07
CA LEU A 287 -26.80 22.16 -61.61
C LEU A 287 -25.29 22.37 -61.44
N VAL A 288 -24.62 23.07 -62.35
CA VAL A 288 -23.19 23.40 -62.23
C VAL A 288 -22.93 24.27 -61.01
N VAL A 289 -23.71 25.34 -60.81
CA VAL A 289 -23.56 26.24 -59.65
C VAL A 289 -23.79 25.48 -58.35
N SER A 290 -24.84 24.66 -58.27
CA SER A 290 -25.11 23.86 -57.08
C SER A 290 -24.01 22.82 -56.80
N SER A 291 -23.46 22.19 -57.84
CA SER A 291 -22.35 21.24 -57.74
C SER A 291 -21.07 21.93 -57.25
N LEU A 292 -20.76 23.13 -57.76
CA LEU A 292 -19.61 23.90 -57.31
C LEU A 292 -19.74 24.29 -55.84
N VAL A 293 -20.89 24.82 -55.43
CA VAL A 293 -21.13 25.16 -54.00
C VAL A 293 -21.05 23.91 -53.13
N SER A 294 -21.66 22.80 -53.54
CA SER A 294 -21.55 21.52 -52.82
C SER A 294 -20.10 21.05 -52.65
N VAL A 295 -19.28 21.10 -53.70
CA VAL A 295 -17.85 20.75 -53.64
C VAL A 295 -17.10 21.63 -52.66
N THR A 296 -17.37 22.95 -52.64
CA THR A 296 -16.68 23.83 -51.68
C THR A 296 -16.92 23.39 -50.24
N PHE A 297 -18.16 23.03 -49.87
CA PHE A 297 -18.45 22.50 -48.53
C PHE A 297 -17.81 21.14 -48.27
N ALA A 298 -17.75 20.24 -49.26
CA ALA A 298 -17.07 18.96 -49.13
C ALA A 298 -15.56 19.12 -48.90
N ILE A 299 -14.91 20.00 -49.68
CA ILE A 299 -13.49 20.34 -49.51
C ILE A 299 -13.24 20.98 -48.15
N LEU A 300 -14.11 21.91 -47.71
CA LEU A 300 -13.99 22.53 -46.38
C LEU A 300 -14.15 21.51 -45.24
N SER A 301 -14.97 20.47 -45.42
CA SER A 301 -15.10 19.38 -44.46
C SER A 301 -13.86 18.47 -44.41
N ALA A 302 -13.26 18.19 -45.57
CA ALA A 302 -12.04 17.38 -45.68
C ALA A 302 -10.77 18.15 -45.27
N ARG A 303 -10.83 19.49 -45.22
CA ARG A 303 -9.72 20.33 -44.81
C ARG A 303 -9.35 20.06 -43.34
N PRO A 304 -8.08 19.79 -43.03
CA PRO A 304 -7.65 19.64 -41.64
C PRO A 304 -7.82 20.98 -40.92
N ASN A 305 -8.71 21.02 -39.93
CA ASN A 305 -8.86 22.18 -39.06
C ASN A 305 -7.76 22.16 -38.00
N ILE A 306 -6.64 22.78 -38.31
CA ILE A 306 -5.69 23.26 -37.29
C ILE A 306 -6.38 24.40 -36.53
N THR A 307 -7.05 24.06 -35.43
CA THR A 307 -7.62 25.03 -34.49
C THR A 307 -6.45 25.73 -33.80
N SER A 308 -5.90 26.75 -34.46
CA SER A 308 -4.60 27.37 -34.16
C SER A 308 -4.72 28.75 -33.49
N LYS A 309 -5.91 29.19 -33.07
CA LYS A 309 -6.15 30.64 -32.87
C LYS A 309 -6.40 31.17 -31.47
N GLU A 310 -6.35 30.34 -30.43
CA GLU A 310 -6.28 30.89 -29.07
C GLU A 310 -5.03 30.31 -28.39
N LYS A 311 -4.09 31.20 -28.03
CA LYS A 311 -3.06 30.88 -27.05
C LYS A 311 -3.79 30.62 -25.74
N TYR A 312 -4.13 29.37 -25.49
CA TYR A 312 -4.83 28.96 -24.29
C TYR A 312 -3.86 28.96 -23.12
N GLU A 313 -4.21 29.66 -22.04
CA GLU A 313 -3.47 29.61 -20.78
C GLU A 313 -3.64 28.23 -20.13
N LEU A 314 -2.54 27.49 -20.07
CA LEU A 314 -2.43 26.16 -19.45
C LEU A 314 -2.66 26.16 -17.93
N SER A 315 -3.05 27.28 -17.31
CA SER A 315 -3.39 27.35 -15.88
C SER A 315 -4.83 26.92 -15.60
N ASN A 316 -5.66 26.70 -16.62
CA ASN A 316 -7.07 26.37 -16.45
C ASN A 316 -7.29 24.86 -16.59
N LYS A 317 -7.93 24.21 -15.60
CA LYS A 317 -8.19 22.76 -15.52
C LYS A 317 -9.03 22.15 -16.66
N ASN A 318 -9.34 22.93 -17.69
CA ASN A 318 -10.27 22.58 -18.77
C ASN A 318 -9.56 22.27 -20.09
N SER A 319 -8.22 22.17 -20.13
CA SER A 319 -7.47 21.89 -21.36
C SER A 319 -6.64 20.61 -21.25
N SER A 320 -6.79 19.71 -22.23
CA SER A 320 -5.98 18.50 -22.32
C SER A 320 -4.68 18.73 -23.08
N ILE A 321 -3.56 18.30 -22.50
CA ILE A 321 -2.26 18.24 -23.17
C ILE A 321 -2.22 17.20 -24.29
N LEU A 322 -3.12 16.21 -24.24
CA LEU A 322 -3.16 15.10 -25.21
C LEU A 322 -3.78 15.53 -26.56
N PHE A 323 -4.51 16.64 -26.57
CA PHE A 323 -5.15 17.16 -27.78
C PHE A 323 -4.14 17.69 -28.79
N PHE A 324 -4.27 17.26 -30.05
CA PHE A 324 -3.36 17.60 -31.14
C PHE A 324 -3.16 19.11 -31.36
N GLY A 325 -4.23 19.91 -31.22
CA GLY A 325 -4.15 21.35 -31.36
C GLY A 325 -3.34 22.04 -30.26
N ASN A 326 -3.19 21.39 -29.10
CA ASN A 326 -2.53 21.96 -27.92
C ASN A 326 -1.06 21.55 -27.85
N PHE A 327 -0.73 20.25 -28.00
CA PHE A 327 0.66 19.82 -27.88
C PHE A 327 1.55 20.34 -29.03
N SER A 328 0.97 20.64 -30.19
CA SER A 328 1.71 21.19 -31.32
C SER A 328 2.23 22.61 -31.07
N GLN A 329 1.78 23.28 -30.00
CA GLN A 329 2.16 24.66 -29.65
C GLN A 329 3.24 24.74 -28.56
N ILE A 330 3.65 23.62 -27.96
CA ILE A 330 4.59 23.58 -26.85
C ILE A 330 5.93 22.91 -27.22
N LYS A 331 6.97 23.13 -26.40
CA LYS A 331 8.30 22.54 -26.65
C LYS A 331 8.33 21.07 -26.20
N LEU A 332 9.13 20.24 -26.89
CA LEU A 332 9.28 18.81 -26.59
C LEU A 332 9.57 18.52 -25.10
N LYS A 333 10.49 19.29 -24.49
CA LYS A 333 10.86 19.11 -23.08
C LYS A 333 9.64 19.32 -22.16
N GLU A 334 8.90 20.39 -22.40
CA GLU A 334 7.69 20.73 -21.63
C GLU A 334 6.59 19.68 -21.81
N PHE A 335 6.40 19.16 -23.02
CA PHE A 335 5.49 18.05 -23.28
C PHE A 335 5.87 16.79 -22.50
N VAL A 336 7.14 16.40 -22.54
CA VAL A 336 7.63 15.21 -21.80
C VAL A 336 7.46 15.37 -20.30
N ASP A 337 7.73 16.56 -19.76
CA ASP A 337 7.58 16.84 -18.33
C ASP A 337 6.10 16.79 -17.89
N GLN A 338 5.17 17.33 -18.70
CA GLN A 338 3.73 17.23 -18.44
C GLN A 338 3.20 15.79 -18.55
N ILE A 339 3.65 15.02 -19.54
CA ILE A 339 3.28 13.60 -19.66
C ILE A 339 3.80 12.79 -18.47
N ARG A 340 4.99 13.11 -17.95
CA ARG A 340 5.52 12.48 -16.72
C ARG A 340 4.69 12.83 -15.50
N ALA A 341 4.25 14.08 -15.35
CA ALA A 341 3.38 14.50 -14.27
C ALA A 341 2.05 13.71 -14.29
N LEU A 342 1.40 13.63 -15.45
CA LEU A 342 0.15 12.86 -15.63
C LEU A 342 0.32 11.36 -15.35
N LYS A 343 1.49 10.78 -15.61
CA LYS A 343 1.77 9.38 -15.31
C LYS A 343 1.79 9.09 -13.80
N GLY A 344 2.11 10.10 -12.98
CA GLY A 344 2.11 10.00 -11.52
C GLY A 344 0.71 9.93 -10.91
N GLU A 345 -0.26 10.62 -11.52
CA GLU A 345 -1.62 10.77 -11.00
C GLU A 345 -2.69 10.26 -11.98
N LYS A 346 -3.23 9.06 -11.70
CA LYS A 346 -4.23 8.41 -12.57
C LYS A 346 -5.48 9.26 -12.83
N ASN A 347 -5.94 10.01 -11.83
CA ASN A 347 -7.14 10.84 -11.97
C ASN A 347 -6.89 11.99 -12.94
N GLU A 348 -5.75 12.68 -12.84
CA GLU A 348 -5.40 13.76 -13.77
C GLU A 348 -5.24 13.24 -15.21
N LEU A 349 -4.67 12.05 -15.38
CA LEU A 349 -4.60 11.40 -16.69
C LEU A 349 -6.00 11.16 -17.28
N TYR A 350 -6.93 10.61 -16.49
CA TYR A 350 -8.30 10.34 -16.95
C TYR A 350 -9.09 11.63 -17.23
N ASP A 351 -8.90 12.67 -16.44
CA ASP A 351 -9.51 13.98 -16.67
C ASP A 351 -8.99 14.59 -17.99
N SER A 352 -7.68 14.55 -18.22
CA SER A 352 -7.06 15.02 -19.46
C SER A 352 -7.56 14.23 -20.68
N MET A 353 -7.67 12.90 -20.59
CA MET A 353 -8.22 12.08 -21.68
C MET A 353 -9.70 12.39 -21.96
N SER A 354 -10.49 12.67 -20.91
CA SER A 354 -11.90 13.02 -21.04
C SER A 354 -12.10 14.36 -21.76
N VAL A 355 -11.30 15.36 -21.41
CA VAL A 355 -11.30 16.67 -22.08
C VAL A 355 -10.89 16.54 -23.55
N ASP A 356 -9.91 15.70 -23.86
CA ASP A 356 -9.49 15.46 -25.25
C ASP A 356 -10.60 14.83 -26.10
N ILE A 357 -11.26 13.79 -25.59
CA ILE A 357 -12.42 13.16 -26.24
C ILE A 357 -13.54 14.17 -26.52
N TYR A 358 -13.83 15.06 -25.57
CA TYR A 358 -14.83 16.11 -25.75
C TYR A 358 -14.48 17.03 -26.93
N HIS A 359 -13.22 17.48 -27.03
CA HIS A 359 -12.77 18.33 -28.13
C HIS A 359 -12.74 17.60 -29.48
N LEU A 360 -12.32 16.33 -29.50
CA LEU A 360 -12.42 15.49 -30.70
C LEU A 360 -13.87 15.43 -31.20
N GLY A 361 -14.83 15.14 -30.31
CA GLY A 361 -16.25 15.17 -30.63
C GLY A 361 -16.71 16.50 -31.23
N GLY A 362 -16.28 17.63 -30.66
CA GLY A 362 -16.60 18.97 -31.16
C GLY A 362 -16.10 19.23 -32.60
N VAL A 363 -14.92 18.74 -32.96
CA VAL A 363 -14.38 18.84 -34.33
C VAL A 363 -15.20 17.99 -35.30
N LEU A 364 -15.58 16.78 -34.90
CA LEU A 364 -16.40 15.89 -35.73
C LEU A 364 -17.77 16.49 -36.03
N VAL A 365 -18.46 17.08 -35.05
CA VAL A 365 -19.77 17.74 -35.26
C VAL A 365 -19.67 18.82 -36.35
N LYS A 366 -18.60 19.61 -36.37
CA LYS A 366 -18.38 20.64 -37.42
C LYS A 366 -18.18 20.02 -38.80
N LYS A 367 -17.37 18.95 -38.93
CA LYS A 367 -17.18 18.21 -40.19
C LYS A 367 -18.52 17.69 -40.73
N TYR A 368 -19.28 16.98 -39.88
CA TYR A 368 -20.57 16.42 -40.28
C TYR A 368 -21.58 17.50 -40.69
N LYS A 369 -21.59 18.65 -40.01
CA LYS A 369 -22.45 19.78 -40.40
C LYS A 369 -22.12 20.30 -41.79
N LEU A 370 -20.84 20.54 -42.10
CA LEU A 370 -20.39 20.98 -43.43
C LEU A 370 -20.75 19.95 -44.51
N LEU A 371 -20.56 18.67 -44.21
CA LEU A 371 -20.93 17.58 -45.09
C LEU A 371 -22.44 17.57 -45.36
N THR A 372 -23.29 17.68 -44.33
CA THR A 372 -24.74 17.76 -44.50
C THR A 372 -25.15 18.92 -45.41
N TRP A 373 -24.53 20.10 -45.26
CA TRP A 373 -24.77 21.22 -46.17
C TRP A 373 -24.37 20.89 -47.62
N SER A 374 -23.20 20.27 -47.83
CA SER A 374 -22.74 19.82 -49.14
C SER A 374 -23.76 18.89 -49.83
N TYR A 375 -24.24 17.87 -49.11
CA TYR A 375 -25.25 16.93 -49.62
C TYR A 375 -26.57 17.62 -49.94
N ASN A 376 -27.08 18.45 -49.03
CA ASN A 376 -28.38 19.12 -49.21
C ASN A 376 -28.38 20.07 -50.41
N ILE A 377 -27.28 20.83 -50.60
CA ILE A 377 -27.14 21.76 -51.73
C ILE A 377 -27.07 20.99 -53.05
N PHE A 378 -26.31 19.89 -53.10
CA PHE A 378 -26.22 19.05 -54.30
C PHE A 378 -27.56 18.40 -54.64
N MET A 379 -28.23 17.79 -53.65
CA MET A 379 -29.53 17.16 -53.85
C MET A 379 -30.59 18.16 -54.31
N ALA A 380 -30.65 19.34 -53.70
CA ALA A 380 -31.58 20.40 -54.11
C ALA A 380 -31.31 20.85 -55.56
N GLY A 381 -30.04 21.05 -55.93
CA GLY A 381 -29.65 21.40 -57.28
C GLY A 381 -30.00 20.35 -58.32
N LEU A 382 -29.79 19.07 -58.00
CA LEU A 382 -30.16 17.94 -58.86
C LEU A 382 -31.67 17.87 -59.08
N ILE A 383 -32.47 17.98 -58.01
CA ILE A 383 -33.94 17.95 -58.09
C ILE A 383 -34.46 19.13 -58.91
N LEU A 384 -33.99 20.34 -58.64
CA LEU A 384 -34.40 21.55 -59.39
C LEU A 384 -34.01 21.47 -60.87
N CYS A 385 -32.83 20.91 -61.18
CA CYS A 385 -32.40 20.67 -62.55
C CYS A 385 -33.34 19.67 -63.26
N ALA A 386 -33.64 18.53 -62.63
CA ALA A 386 -34.54 17.53 -63.18
C ALA A 386 -35.96 18.08 -63.42
N VAL A 387 -36.52 18.81 -62.44
CA VAL A 387 -37.83 19.47 -62.58
C VAL A 387 -37.78 20.53 -63.69
N GLY A 388 -36.69 21.29 -63.79
CA GLY A 388 -36.48 22.27 -64.85
C GLY A 388 -36.50 21.64 -66.25
N PHE A 389 -35.81 20.50 -66.43
CA PHE A 389 -35.85 19.75 -67.69
C PHE A 389 -37.25 19.23 -68.02
N ILE A 390 -37.94 18.63 -67.05
CA ILE A 390 -39.31 18.13 -67.24
C ILE A 390 -40.26 19.27 -67.61
N GLY A 391 -40.18 20.41 -66.92
CA GLY A 391 -41.01 21.58 -67.19
C GLY A 391 -40.78 22.15 -68.59
N ILE A 392 -39.53 22.17 -69.06
CA ILE A 392 -39.21 22.59 -70.44
C ILE A 392 -39.81 21.60 -71.45
N ILE A 393 -39.69 20.29 -71.21
CA ILE A 393 -40.24 19.26 -72.11
C ILE A 393 -41.77 19.40 -72.21
N ILE A 394 -42.47 19.57 -71.08
CA ILE A 394 -43.93 19.72 -71.04
C ILE A 394 -44.40 21.00 -71.74
N TYR A 395 -43.66 22.11 -71.64
CA TYR A 395 -44.04 23.38 -72.27
C TYR A 395 -43.58 23.49 -73.73
N SER A 396 -42.68 22.61 -74.19
CA SER A 396 -42.14 22.64 -75.55
C SER A 396 -42.80 21.63 -76.49
N TYR A 397 -43.64 20.74 -75.95
CA TYR A 397 -44.71 20.02 -76.65
C TYR A 397 -46.03 20.77 -76.46
#